data_AF-A0A1M5XP25-F1
#
_entry.id   AF-A0A1M5XP25-F1
#
_cell.length_a   1.000
_cell.length_b   1.000
_cell.length_c   1.000
_cell.angle_alpha   90.00
_cell.angle_beta   90.00
_cell.angle_gamma   90.00
#
_symmetry.space_group_name_H-M   'P 1'
#
loop_
_entity.id
_entity.type
_entity.pdbx_description
1 polymer ?
#
loop_
_entity_poly.entity_id
_entity_poly.type
_entity_poly.pdbx_seq_one_letter_code
_entity_poly.pdbx_strand_id
1 'polypeptide(L)'
;MDKLGQSIQIATIFFILSLVSERFITWFKLYFFKKGNTLFWYFFNWEKDYSVKTDDPVFEKEREQRILLLNISLNIIIAFLIHANIFTILHDDPLKYLSWKDITDNKETKTLSSFYEISGCIFGGLLISLGSKFWHDTLDMLFYTKNLKEKLGDKETYKIETLKELDEWIAITEADIVKKVFEENRDILKNIPDVISVGIGHNNNSKYIEVVTTNNPHLIPNSLPYYLPNNTVRKVDIKVVVSSPISTFSNSIKSGSDIANNKTKDNFGTLGLVVKAKNGKSKNMVLTCYHVVIDENHNYQEFDYQIAGEIIHPHGDEGVVIGKLNFGIRNNEIDAALISIDPNITTSNVNEFGEISTIRTIAYEERYSNIKVMVNGYNKRSNSKKGIVRSLYNSATINYKISNNKKEPWELNNLIAISDEEGKSITFGGDSGAAVLDEQNRVIGIVVGGNSELTYAIPIATIFNQLNITLS
;
A
#
# COMPACT_ATOMS: atom_id res chain seq x y z
N MET A 1 -28.17 34.09 -20.47
CA MET A 1 -27.30 33.12 -19.78
C MET A 1 -27.34 33.43 -18.29
N ASP A 2 -27.30 32.44 -17.39
CA ASP A 2 -27.20 32.77 -15.97
C ASP A 2 -25.79 33.33 -15.65
N LYS A 3 -25.69 34.22 -14.66
CA LYS A 3 -24.42 34.90 -14.33
C LYS A 3 -23.29 33.92 -14.00
N LEU A 4 -23.65 32.75 -13.47
CA LEU A 4 -22.71 31.67 -13.16
C LEU A 4 -22.14 31.03 -14.42
N GLY A 5 -22.99 30.70 -15.40
CA GLY A 5 -22.55 30.21 -16.69
C GLY A 5 -21.65 31.20 -17.42
N GLN A 6 -21.99 32.50 -17.39
CA GLN A 6 -21.14 33.55 -17.97
C GLN A 6 -19.77 33.60 -17.28
N SER A 7 -19.73 33.49 -15.95
CA SER A 7 -18.47 33.46 -15.18
C SER A 7 -17.59 32.24 -15.56
N ILE A 8 -18.21 31.07 -15.77
CA ILE A 8 -17.51 29.85 -16.23
C ILE A 8 -16.91 30.06 -17.63
N GLN A 9 -17.65 30.68 -18.56
CA GLN A 9 -17.13 30.97 -19.90
C GLN A 9 -15.95 31.92 -19.85
N ILE A 10 -16.04 33.00 -19.08
CA ILE A 10 -14.97 33.97 -18.91
C ILE A 10 -13.72 33.29 -18.35
N ALA A 11 -13.86 32.52 -17.26
CA ALA A 11 -12.76 31.77 -16.67
C ALA A 11 -12.14 30.76 -17.66
N THR A 12 -12.96 30.13 -18.51
CA THR A 12 -12.48 29.20 -19.55
C THR A 12 -11.66 29.92 -20.62
N ILE A 13 -12.11 31.10 -21.07
CA ILE A 13 -11.38 31.91 -22.05
C ILE A 13 -10.02 32.31 -21.48
N PHE A 14 -9.98 32.88 -20.27
CA PHE A 14 -8.72 33.28 -19.65
C PHE A 14 -7.81 32.08 -19.36
N PHE A 15 -8.36 30.92 -19.01
CA PHE A 15 -7.60 29.67 -18.88
C PHE A 15 -6.89 29.32 -20.20
N ILE A 16 -7.63 29.28 -21.32
CA ILE A 16 -7.05 28.96 -22.63
C ILE A 16 -6.00 30.00 -23.05
N LEU A 17 -6.29 31.28 -22.88
CA LEU A 17 -5.36 32.36 -23.22
C LEU A 17 -4.08 32.30 -22.38
N SER A 18 -4.19 31.93 -21.10
CA SER A 18 -3.02 31.78 -20.23
C SER A 18 -2.12 30.62 -20.67
N LEU A 19 -2.70 29.50 -21.14
CA LEU A 19 -1.94 28.36 -21.69
C LEU A 19 -1.19 28.74 -22.97
N VAL A 20 -1.86 29.46 -23.89
CA VAL A 20 -1.24 29.94 -25.13
C VAL A 20 -0.12 30.93 -24.82
N SER A 21 -0.39 31.86 -23.91
CA SER A 21 0.59 32.87 -23.51
C SER A 21 1.83 32.25 -22.86
N GLU A 22 1.67 31.25 -21.98
CA GLU A 22 2.78 30.56 -21.35
C GLU A 22 3.75 29.96 -22.39
N ARG A 23 3.20 29.35 -23.46
CA ARG A 23 3.99 28.82 -24.57
C ARG A 23 4.67 29.92 -25.37
N PHE A 24 3.97 31.02 -25.65
CA PHE A 24 4.50 32.16 -26.38
C PHE A 24 5.65 32.84 -25.61
N ILE A 25 5.47 33.06 -24.30
CA ILE A 25 6.51 33.63 -23.42
C ILE A 25 7.71 32.72 -23.34
N THR A 26 7.51 31.40 -23.23
CA THR A 26 8.61 30.42 -23.22
C THR A 26 9.41 30.49 -24.52
N TRP A 27 8.72 30.53 -25.67
CA TRP A 27 9.35 30.68 -26.97
C TRP A 27 10.12 32.01 -27.08
N PHE A 28 9.48 33.12 -26.69
CA PHE A 28 10.09 34.45 -26.68
C PHE A 28 11.34 34.49 -25.78
N LYS A 29 11.27 33.85 -24.60
CA LYS A 29 12.39 33.72 -23.67
C LYS A 29 13.57 33.00 -24.33
N LEU A 30 13.34 31.83 -24.92
CA LEU A 30 14.41 31.02 -25.52
C LEU A 30 15.11 31.69 -26.71
N TYR A 31 14.37 32.50 -27.47
CA TYR A 31 14.90 33.13 -28.68
C TYR A 31 15.57 34.48 -28.39
N PHE A 32 15.03 35.28 -27.47
CA PHE A 32 15.49 36.65 -27.21
C PHE A 32 16.36 36.81 -25.94
N PHE A 33 16.41 35.84 -25.03
CA PHE A 33 17.23 35.93 -23.80
C PHE A 33 18.66 35.43 -23.93
N LYS A 34 19.08 35.00 -25.12
CA LYS A 34 20.47 34.61 -25.35
C LYS A 34 21.35 35.85 -25.52
N LYS A 35 22.52 35.84 -24.86
CA LYS A 35 23.54 36.89 -24.99
C LYS A 35 23.84 37.16 -26.47
N GLY A 36 23.69 38.42 -26.89
CA GLY A 36 23.99 38.89 -28.24
C GLY A 36 22.80 38.97 -29.21
N ASN A 37 21.60 38.55 -28.81
CA ASN A 37 20.40 38.63 -29.66
C ASN A 37 19.54 39.86 -29.29
N THR A 38 19.76 40.99 -29.95
CA THR A 38 19.05 42.26 -29.66
C THR A 38 17.89 42.49 -30.63
N LEU A 39 16.72 41.87 -30.41
CA LEU A 39 15.54 42.15 -31.25
C LEU A 39 14.94 43.54 -30.98
N PHE A 40 15.26 44.17 -29.85
CA PHE A 40 14.89 45.56 -29.59
C PHE A 40 16.03 46.25 -28.86
N TRP A 41 17.01 46.74 -29.64
CA TRP A 41 18.21 47.43 -29.14
C TRP A 41 17.90 48.57 -28.15
N TYR A 42 16.70 49.15 -28.23
CA TYR A 42 16.25 50.25 -27.38
C TYR A 42 15.60 49.82 -26.04
N PHE A 43 14.91 48.67 -25.98
CA PHE A 43 14.12 48.28 -24.79
C PHE A 43 14.79 47.19 -23.95
N PHE A 44 15.67 46.38 -24.54
CA PHE A 44 16.20 45.19 -23.91
C PHE A 44 17.69 45.01 -24.23
N ASN A 45 18.52 45.94 -23.74
CA ASN A 45 19.98 45.76 -23.79
C ASN A 45 20.41 44.84 -22.63
N TRP A 46 20.56 43.55 -22.91
CA TRP A 46 20.89 42.55 -21.89
C TRP A 46 22.36 42.21 -21.96
N GLU A 47 23.15 42.84 -21.10
CA GLU A 47 24.57 42.54 -20.93
C GLU A 47 24.80 41.17 -20.28
N LYS A 48 23.79 40.66 -19.55
CA LYS A 48 23.81 39.41 -18.80
C LYS A 48 22.80 38.41 -19.38
N ASP A 49 23.16 37.13 -19.32
CA ASP A 49 22.27 36.04 -19.76
C ASP A 49 21.26 35.72 -18.66
N TYR A 50 20.01 36.14 -18.87
CA TYR A 50 18.89 35.88 -17.93
C TYR A 50 18.13 34.58 -18.28
N SER A 51 18.57 33.84 -19.30
CA SER A 51 17.93 32.57 -19.68
C SER A 51 18.29 31.44 -18.71
N VAL A 52 19.48 31.50 -18.11
CA VAL A 52 20.04 30.49 -17.21
C VAL A 52 19.82 30.88 -15.75
N LYS A 53 19.50 29.89 -14.92
CA LYS A 53 19.40 30.06 -13.46
C LYS A 53 20.79 30.23 -12.86
N THR A 54 20.95 31.11 -11.87
CA THR A 54 22.22 31.28 -11.15
C THR A 54 22.11 30.83 -9.70
N ASP A 55 23.26 30.64 -9.05
CA ASP A 55 23.35 30.41 -7.60
C ASP A 55 23.47 31.73 -6.80
N ASP A 56 23.77 32.86 -7.44
CA ASP A 56 23.77 34.18 -6.79
C ASP A 56 22.32 34.65 -6.51
N PRO A 57 21.91 34.75 -5.23
CA PRO A 57 20.53 35.10 -4.87
C PRO A 57 20.13 36.52 -5.30
N VAL A 58 21.07 37.46 -5.41
CA VAL A 58 20.79 38.83 -5.84
C VAL A 58 20.47 38.85 -7.33
N PHE A 59 21.29 38.17 -8.13
CA PHE A 59 21.06 38.06 -9.57
C PHE A 59 19.84 37.21 -9.90
N GLU A 60 19.56 36.13 -9.15
CA GLU A 60 18.37 35.32 -9.34
C GLU A 60 17.08 36.13 -9.08
N LYS A 61 17.06 36.96 -8.04
CA LYS A 61 15.93 37.87 -7.76
C LYS A 61 15.74 38.90 -8.88
N GLU A 62 16.83 39.47 -9.41
CA GLU A 62 16.78 40.39 -10.55
C GLU A 62 16.23 39.69 -11.81
N ARG A 63 16.67 38.45 -12.06
CA ARG A 63 16.20 37.59 -13.15
C ARG A 63 14.70 37.32 -13.04
N GLU A 64 14.22 36.94 -11.86
CA GLU A 64 12.80 36.69 -11.59
C GLU A 64 11.94 37.94 -11.85
N GLN A 65 12.36 39.11 -11.35
CA GLN A 65 11.64 40.37 -11.59
C GLN A 65 11.56 40.73 -13.07
N ARG A 66 12.67 40.56 -13.81
CA ARG A 66 12.71 40.82 -15.26
C ARG A 66 11.83 39.85 -16.05
N ILE A 67 11.84 38.57 -15.68
CA ILE A 67 10.96 37.55 -16.30
C ILE A 67 9.50 37.86 -16.00
N LEU A 68 9.16 38.26 -14.77
CA LEU A 68 7.81 38.65 -14.40
C LEU A 68 7.33 39.86 -15.20
N LEU A 69 8.16 40.91 -15.29
CA LEU A 69 7.82 42.12 -16.06
C LEU A 69 7.64 41.81 -17.55
N LEU A 70 8.49 40.95 -18.12
CA LEU A 70 8.34 40.46 -19.49
C LEU A 70 7.03 39.69 -19.67
N ASN A 71 6.74 38.75 -18.77
CA ASN A 71 5.52 37.95 -18.79
C ASN A 71 4.28 38.86 -18.80
N ILE A 72 4.23 39.84 -17.90
CA ILE A 72 3.14 40.83 -17.86
C ILE A 72 3.05 41.63 -19.16
N SER A 73 4.17 42.12 -19.67
CA SER A 73 4.22 42.96 -20.87
C SER A 73 3.78 42.20 -22.12
N LEU A 74 4.26 40.96 -22.31
CA LEU A 74 3.85 40.09 -23.41
C LEU A 74 2.37 39.71 -23.31
N ASN A 75 1.85 39.46 -22.11
CA ASN A 75 0.42 39.20 -21.92
C ASN A 75 -0.46 40.40 -22.27
N ILE A 76 -0.04 41.62 -21.93
CA ILE A 76 -0.74 42.84 -22.33
C ILE A 76 -0.75 42.94 -23.86
N ILE A 77 0.39 42.69 -24.52
CA ILE A 77 0.45 42.68 -26.00
C ILE A 77 -0.47 41.61 -26.59
N ILE A 78 -0.46 40.39 -26.06
CA ILE A 78 -1.35 39.31 -26.50
C ILE A 78 -2.81 39.73 -26.32
N ALA A 79 -3.17 40.30 -25.17
CA ALA A 79 -4.52 40.79 -24.89
C ALA A 79 -4.94 41.88 -25.89
N PHE A 80 -4.05 42.79 -26.27
CA PHE A 80 -4.30 43.75 -27.34
C PHE A 80 -4.48 43.05 -28.69
N LEU A 81 -3.61 42.12 -29.08
CA LEU A 81 -3.70 41.45 -30.39
C LEU A 81 -5.03 40.71 -30.59
N ILE A 82 -5.54 40.08 -29.54
CA ILE A 82 -6.80 39.31 -29.59
C ILE A 82 -8.02 40.11 -29.12
N HIS A 83 -7.85 41.40 -28.78
CA HIS A 83 -8.90 42.24 -28.23
C HIS A 83 -9.56 41.66 -26.95
N ALA A 84 -8.76 41.10 -26.04
CA ALA A 84 -9.24 40.58 -24.76
C ALA A 84 -9.51 41.71 -23.75
N ASN A 85 -10.46 42.59 -24.07
CA ASN A 85 -10.95 43.61 -23.15
C ASN A 85 -11.87 42.98 -22.09
N ILE A 86 -11.44 43.00 -20.82
CA ILE A 86 -12.21 42.44 -19.71
C ILE A 86 -13.59 43.07 -19.54
N PHE A 87 -13.73 44.39 -19.77
CA PHE A 87 -14.99 45.09 -19.58
C PHE A 87 -16.03 44.68 -20.62
N THR A 88 -15.59 44.50 -21.87
CA THR A 88 -16.43 44.00 -22.96
C THR A 88 -16.83 42.54 -22.74
N ILE A 89 -15.86 41.70 -22.32
CA ILE A 89 -16.08 40.29 -21.99
C ILE A 89 -17.06 40.10 -20.81
N LEU A 90 -17.05 41.00 -19.82
CA LEU A 90 -17.93 40.95 -18.67
C LEU A 90 -19.37 41.41 -18.98
N HIS A 91 -19.53 42.35 -19.91
CA HIS A 91 -20.83 42.93 -20.21
C HIS A 91 -21.63 42.06 -21.20
N ASP A 92 -20.98 41.57 -22.24
CA ASP A 92 -21.64 40.90 -23.36
C ASP A 92 -21.23 39.42 -23.51
N ASP A 93 -21.62 38.78 -24.62
CA ASP A 93 -21.27 37.39 -24.95
C ASP A 93 -19.75 37.25 -25.13
N PRO A 94 -19.02 36.59 -24.20
CA PRO A 94 -17.56 36.57 -24.18
C PRO A 94 -16.91 36.11 -25.49
N LEU A 95 -17.61 35.27 -26.28
CA LEU A 95 -17.06 34.70 -27.51
C LEU A 95 -17.16 35.64 -28.72
N LYS A 96 -18.08 36.61 -28.72
CA LYS A 96 -18.28 37.52 -29.86
C LYS A 96 -17.22 38.61 -29.95
N TYR A 97 -16.67 39.02 -28.81
CA TYR A 97 -15.84 40.22 -28.71
C TYR A 97 -14.33 39.97 -28.75
N LEU A 98 -13.88 38.72 -28.95
CA LEU A 98 -12.48 38.34 -29.13
C LEU A 98 -11.94 38.69 -30.54
N SER A 99 -12.32 39.83 -31.10
CA SER A 99 -11.77 40.34 -32.35
C SER A 99 -11.97 41.86 -32.48
N TRP A 100 -11.07 42.52 -33.21
CA TRP A 100 -11.16 43.96 -33.52
C TRP A 100 -12.24 44.32 -34.55
N LYS A 101 -13.02 43.35 -35.06
CA LYS A 101 -13.91 43.56 -36.21
C LYS A 101 -15.11 44.46 -35.93
N ASP A 102 -15.55 44.55 -34.68
CA ASP A 102 -16.80 45.25 -34.31
C ASP A 102 -16.57 46.71 -33.83
N ILE A 103 -15.33 47.19 -33.81
CA ILE A 103 -15.01 48.55 -33.32
C ILE A 103 -15.35 49.65 -34.34
N THR A 104 -15.63 49.29 -35.60
CA THR A 104 -15.78 50.25 -36.69
C THR A 104 -17.13 50.97 -36.79
N ASP A 105 -18.18 50.55 -36.07
CA ASP A 105 -19.55 51.03 -36.36
C ASP A 105 -20.13 52.13 -35.45
N ASN A 106 -19.51 52.49 -34.32
CA ASN A 106 -20.03 53.54 -33.43
C ASN A 106 -19.17 54.82 -33.44
N LYS A 107 -19.57 55.81 -34.25
CA LYS A 107 -18.81 57.04 -34.49
C LYS A 107 -18.94 58.14 -33.41
N GLU A 108 -19.88 58.08 -32.47
CA GLU A 108 -20.23 59.24 -31.63
C GLU A 108 -19.59 59.31 -30.22
N THR A 109 -18.86 58.29 -29.74
CA THR A 109 -18.25 58.27 -28.39
C THR A 109 -16.75 57.93 -28.37
N LYS A 110 -16.00 58.40 -29.37
CA LYS A 110 -14.62 57.95 -29.68
C LYS A 110 -13.57 58.06 -28.57
N THR A 111 -13.59 59.08 -27.71
CA THR A 111 -12.48 59.32 -26.76
C THR A 111 -12.60 58.52 -25.47
N LEU A 112 -13.78 58.46 -24.87
CA LEU A 112 -14.03 57.63 -23.68
C LEU A 112 -13.95 56.14 -24.02
N SER A 113 -14.48 55.72 -25.18
CA SER A 113 -14.42 54.30 -25.60
C SER A 113 -12.97 53.84 -25.75
N SER A 114 -12.11 54.62 -26.41
CA SER A 114 -10.70 54.26 -26.59
C SER A 114 -9.96 54.03 -25.27
N PHE A 115 -10.25 54.83 -24.22
CA PHE A 115 -9.64 54.63 -22.91
C PHE A 115 -10.13 53.36 -22.22
N TYR A 116 -11.43 53.05 -22.30
CA TYR A 116 -11.99 51.81 -21.78
C TYR A 116 -11.44 50.57 -22.50
N GLU A 117 -11.26 50.64 -23.82
CA GLU A 117 -10.64 49.56 -24.59
C GLU A 117 -9.19 49.32 -24.18
N ILE A 118 -8.39 50.39 -24.10
CA ILE A 118 -6.98 50.31 -23.71
C ILE A 118 -6.82 49.78 -22.28
N SER A 119 -7.55 50.36 -21.32
CA SER A 119 -7.48 49.92 -19.93
C SER A 119 -8.01 48.49 -19.76
N GLY A 120 -9.07 48.15 -20.49
CA GLY A 120 -9.64 46.82 -20.51
C GLY A 120 -8.70 45.74 -21.03
N CYS A 121 -7.97 46.01 -22.11
CA CYS A 121 -6.92 45.12 -22.60
C CYS A 121 -5.73 45.02 -21.63
N ILE A 122 -5.36 46.10 -20.94
CA ILE A 122 -4.31 46.06 -19.89
C ILE A 122 -4.75 45.13 -18.75
N PHE A 123 -5.96 45.29 -18.22
CA PHE A 123 -6.49 44.40 -17.19
C PHE A 123 -6.65 42.96 -17.69
N GLY A 124 -7.09 42.77 -18.93
CA GLY A 124 -7.12 41.46 -19.59
C GLY A 124 -5.75 40.81 -19.61
N GLY A 125 -4.71 41.54 -20.02
CA GLY A 125 -3.33 41.05 -19.97
C GLY A 125 -2.85 40.68 -18.57
N LEU A 126 -3.16 41.51 -17.56
CA LEU A 126 -2.85 41.18 -16.16
C LEU A 126 -3.54 39.90 -15.70
N LEU A 127 -4.80 39.70 -16.07
CA LEU A 127 -5.57 38.49 -15.77
C LEU A 127 -5.01 37.24 -16.46
N ILE A 128 -4.59 37.35 -17.73
CA ILE A 128 -3.92 36.25 -18.43
C ILE A 128 -2.59 35.91 -17.72
N SER A 129 -1.88 36.92 -17.20
CA SER A 129 -0.58 36.74 -16.52
C SER A 129 -0.64 35.99 -15.18
N LEU A 130 -1.82 35.84 -14.58
CA LEU A 130 -2.02 35.01 -13.37
C LEU A 130 -1.71 33.52 -13.61
N GLY A 131 -1.73 33.09 -14.88
CA GLY A 131 -1.32 31.76 -15.30
C GLY A 131 -2.43 30.72 -15.25
N SER A 132 -2.18 29.58 -15.91
CA SER A 132 -3.15 28.51 -16.12
C SER A 132 -3.62 27.84 -14.83
N LYS A 133 -2.74 27.73 -13.82
CA LYS A 133 -3.09 27.15 -12.52
C LYS A 133 -4.19 27.93 -11.80
N PHE A 134 -4.10 29.26 -11.75
CA PHE A 134 -5.10 30.10 -11.10
C PHE A 134 -6.50 29.94 -11.73
N TRP A 135 -6.56 29.93 -13.06
CA TRP A 135 -7.81 29.79 -13.79
C TRP A 135 -8.40 28.39 -13.70
N HIS A 136 -7.56 27.35 -13.65
CA HIS A 136 -8.00 25.97 -13.35
C HIS A 136 -8.70 25.90 -11.99
N ASP A 137 -8.06 26.38 -10.92
CA ASP A 137 -8.63 26.37 -9.57
C ASP A 137 -9.93 27.18 -9.49
N THR A 138 -10.01 28.30 -10.23
CA THR A 138 -11.22 29.13 -10.33
C THR A 138 -12.36 28.37 -11.04
N LEU A 139 -12.06 27.64 -12.12
CA LEU A 139 -13.05 26.83 -12.84
C LEU A 139 -13.63 25.73 -11.96
N ASP A 140 -12.79 25.02 -11.20
CA ASP A 140 -13.24 23.98 -10.27
C ASP A 140 -14.23 24.52 -9.25
N MET A 141 -13.93 25.69 -8.66
CA MET A 141 -14.81 26.36 -7.71
C MET A 141 -16.15 26.77 -8.36
N LEU A 142 -16.14 27.26 -9.59
CA LEU A 142 -17.36 27.65 -10.30
C LEU A 142 -18.23 26.43 -10.67
N PHE A 143 -17.62 25.32 -11.11
CA PHE A 143 -18.35 24.08 -11.38
C PHE A 143 -18.94 23.47 -10.11
N TYR A 144 -18.20 23.49 -9.00
CA TYR A 144 -18.73 23.09 -7.70
C TYR A 144 -19.96 23.92 -7.31
N THR A 145 -19.87 25.24 -7.45
CA THR A 145 -20.98 26.16 -7.17
C THR A 145 -22.19 25.89 -8.07
N LYS A 146 -21.96 25.56 -9.35
CA LYS A 146 -23.01 25.21 -10.30
C LYS A 146 -23.73 23.92 -9.90
N ASN A 147 -22.98 22.88 -9.57
CA ASN A 147 -23.55 21.60 -9.14
C ASN A 147 -24.37 21.76 -7.84
N LEU A 148 -23.92 22.62 -6.92
CA LEU A 148 -24.65 22.93 -5.70
C LEU A 148 -25.96 23.67 -6.01
N LYS A 149 -25.92 24.67 -6.90
CA LYS A 149 -27.13 25.40 -7.33
C LYS A 149 -28.14 24.49 -8.03
N GLU A 150 -27.69 23.58 -8.90
CA GLU A 150 -28.57 22.62 -9.59
C GLU A 150 -29.24 21.67 -8.60
N LYS A 151 -28.49 21.14 -7.62
CA LYS A 151 -29.04 20.29 -6.55
C LYS A 151 -30.07 21.01 -5.68
N LEU A 152 -29.89 22.32 -5.45
CA LEU A 152 -30.85 23.12 -4.69
C LEU A 152 -32.08 23.56 -5.49
N GLY A 153 -32.07 23.47 -6.82
CA GLY A 153 -33.15 23.95 -7.69
C GLY A 153 -34.27 22.93 -7.97
N ASP A 154 -34.09 21.66 -7.62
CA ASP A 154 -35.04 20.59 -7.93
C ASP A 154 -36.24 20.62 -6.95
N LYS A 155 -37.39 21.08 -7.44
CA LYS A 155 -38.62 21.32 -6.64
C LYS A 155 -39.23 20.03 -6.06
N GLU A 156 -38.95 18.86 -6.63
CA GLU A 156 -39.38 17.56 -6.08
C GLU A 156 -38.69 17.25 -4.73
N THR A 157 -37.62 17.99 -4.39
CA THR A 157 -36.84 17.81 -3.16
C THR A 157 -37.39 18.60 -1.96
N TYR A 158 -38.35 19.53 -2.16
CA TYR A 158 -38.77 20.48 -1.12
C TYR A 158 -40.21 20.31 -0.65
N LYS A 159 -40.41 19.34 0.26
CA LYS A 159 -41.40 19.45 1.34
C LYS A 159 -40.66 19.47 2.68
N ILE A 160 -39.82 20.47 2.85
CA ILE A 160 -39.04 20.66 4.07
C ILE A 160 -39.48 22.01 4.64
N GLU A 161 -40.12 21.99 5.80
CA GLU A 161 -40.78 23.18 6.37
C GLU A 161 -39.78 24.04 7.16
N THR A 162 -38.64 23.48 7.57
CA THR A 162 -37.63 24.19 8.38
C THR A 162 -36.19 23.95 7.90
N LEU A 163 -35.33 24.97 8.07
CA LEU A 163 -33.89 24.88 7.76
C LEU A 163 -33.18 23.75 8.54
N LYS A 164 -33.66 23.42 9.75
CA LYS A 164 -33.11 22.34 10.57
C LYS A 164 -33.36 20.96 9.96
N GLU A 165 -34.54 20.72 9.40
CA GLU A 165 -34.86 19.48 8.67
C GLU A 165 -34.04 19.36 7.38
N LEU A 166 -33.72 20.49 6.74
CA LEU A 166 -32.85 20.52 5.57
C LEU A 166 -31.41 20.16 5.95
N ASP A 167 -30.89 20.70 7.05
CA ASP A 167 -29.55 20.38 7.56
C ASP A 167 -29.45 18.91 7.99
N GLU A 168 -30.46 18.38 8.68
CA GLU A 168 -30.53 16.96 9.04
C GLU A 168 -30.62 16.07 7.79
N TRP A 169 -31.35 16.49 6.75
CA TRP A 169 -31.47 15.73 5.51
C TRP A 169 -30.19 15.76 4.67
N ILE A 170 -29.50 16.91 4.60
CA ILE A 170 -28.19 17.03 3.94
C ILE A 170 -27.12 16.23 4.69
N ALA A 171 -27.24 16.12 6.02
CA ALA A 171 -26.31 15.37 6.85
C ALA A 171 -26.48 13.85 6.77
N ILE A 172 -27.68 13.34 6.44
CA ILE A 172 -27.92 11.90 6.33
C ILE A 172 -27.30 11.38 5.03
N THR A 173 -26.14 10.76 5.15
CA THR A 173 -25.50 10.07 4.03
C THR A 173 -26.17 8.71 3.78
N GLU A 174 -25.99 8.16 2.58
CA GLU A 174 -26.40 6.77 2.29
C GLU A 174 -25.81 5.78 3.30
N ALA A 175 -24.60 6.06 3.79
CA ALA A 175 -23.95 5.26 4.82
C ALA A 175 -24.71 5.25 6.15
N ASP A 176 -25.26 6.38 6.55
CA ASP A 176 -26.02 6.51 7.80
C ASP A 176 -27.36 5.77 7.70
N ILE A 177 -28.00 5.82 6.53
CA ILE A 177 -29.22 5.05 6.24
C ILE A 177 -28.93 3.55 6.34
N VAL A 178 -27.92 3.05 5.62
CA VAL A 178 -27.57 1.62 5.63
C VAL A 178 -27.16 1.15 7.02
N LYS A 179 -26.39 1.96 7.75
CA LYS A 179 -25.97 1.66 9.12
C LYS A 179 -27.18 1.55 10.06
N LYS A 180 -28.11 2.49 10.00
CA LYS A 180 -29.31 2.48 10.85
C LYS A 180 -30.21 1.27 10.55
N VAL A 181 -30.46 0.98 9.27
CA VAL A 181 -31.22 -0.21 8.87
C VAL A 181 -30.53 -1.50 9.32
N PHE A 182 -29.21 -1.57 9.20
CA PHE A 182 -28.43 -2.70 9.71
C PHE A 182 -28.59 -2.87 11.23
N GLU A 183 -28.42 -1.80 12.01
CA GLU A 183 -28.56 -1.85 13.48
C GLU A 183 -29.96 -2.28 13.92
N GLU A 184 -31.01 -1.79 13.28
CA GLU A 184 -32.40 -2.13 13.59
C GLU A 184 -32.78 -3.58 13.22
N ASN A 185 -32.11 -4.18 12.24
CA ASN A 185 -32.48 -5.50 11.69
C ASN A 185 -31.42 -6.59 11.89
N ARG A 186 -30.28 -6.28 12.52
CA ARG A 186 -29.14 -7.20 12.68
C ARG A 186 -29.55 -8.51 13.33
N ASP A 187 -30.26 -8.44 14.46
CA ASP A 187 -30.62 -9.63 15.23
C ASP A 187 -31.68 -10.45 14.51
N ILE A 188 -32.61 -9.81 13.80
CA ILE A 188 -33.62 -10.48 12.96
C ILE A 188 -32.91 -11.29 11.86
N LEU A 189 -32.00 -10.65 11.12
CA LEU A 189 -31.26 -11.30 10.04
C LEU A 189 -30.34 -12.41 10.55
N LYS A 190 -29.69 -12.22 11.72
CA LYS A 190 -28.79 -13.21 12.32
C LYS A 190 -29.53 -14.45 12.85
N ASN A 191 -30.79 -14.31 13.25
CA ASN A 191 -31.61 -15.40 13.77
C ASN A 191 -32.30 -16.24 12.67
N ILE A 192 -32.15 -15.87 11.39
CA ILE A 192 -32.62 -16.69 10.27
C ILE A 192 -31.78 -17.97 10.22
N PRO A 193 -32.38 -19.17 10.08
CA PRO A 193 -31.63 -20.43 9.94
C PRO A 193 -30.60 -20.35 8.82
N ASP A 194 -29.46 -21.04 9.00
CA ASP A 194 -28.32 -21.08 8.06
C ASP A 194 -27.53 -19.77 7.87
N VAL A 195 -27.97 -18.64 8.46
CA VAL A 195 -27.19 -17.39 8.43
C VAL A 195 -25.95 -17.52 9.32
N ILE A 196 -24.79 -17.36 8.69
CA ILE A 196 -23.47 -17.42 9.31
C ILE A 196 -23.10 -16.06 9.90
N SER A 197 -23.24 -15.00 9.12
CA SER A 197 -22.84 -13.65 9.49
C SER A 197 -23.66 -12.59 8.77
N VAL A 198 -23.83 -11.43 9.41
CA VAL A 198 -24.49 -10.25 8.86
C VAL A 198 -23.56 -9.06 9.04
N GLY A 199 -23.34 -8.27 7.99
CA GLY A 199 -22.47 -7.10 8.00
C GLY A 199 -22.90 -6.03 7.00
N ILE A 200 -22.09 -4.98 6.85
CA ILE A 200 -22.29 -3.92 5.86
C ILE A 200 -21.24 -4.09 4.76
N GLY A 201 -21.69 -4.37 3.55
CA GLY A 201 -20.86 -4.46 2.34
C GLY A 201 -20.87 -3.15 1.56
N HIS A 202 -19.89 -3.00 0.66
CA HIS A 202 -19.83 -1.89 -0.28
C HIS A 202 -19.36 -2.37 -1.66
N ASN A 203 -19.76 -1.66 -2.70
CA ASN A 203 -19.16 -1.73 -4.03
C ASN A 203 -18.78 -0.29 -4.45
N ASN A 204 -18.25 -0.10 -5.66
CA ASN A 204 -17.82 1.23 -6.11
C ASN A 204 -18.94 2.29 -6.13
N ASN A 205 -20.21 1.88 -6.15
CA ASN A 205 -21.36 2.74 -6.40
C ASN A 205 -22.43 2.74 -5.30
N SER A 206 -22.40 1.82 -4.34
CA SER A 206 -23.41 1.73 -3.27
C SER A 206 -22.96 0.95 -2.03
N LYS A 207 -23.65 1.21 -0.90
CA LYS A 207 -23.53 0.42 0.34
C LYS A 207 -24.76 -0.48 0.51
N TYR A 208 -24.57 -1.68 1.04
CA TYR A 208 -25.63 -2.67 1.20
C TYR A 208 -25.42 -3.49 2.48
N ILE A 209 -26.44 -4.20 2.91
CA ILE A 209 -26.32 -5.18 3.99
C ILE A 209 -25.87 -6.51 3.37
N GLU A 210 -24.79 -7.10 3.86
CA GLU A 210 -24.31 -8.39 3.39
C GLU A 210 -24.71 -9.48 4.39
N VAL A 211 -25.39 -10.52 3.90
CA VAL A 211 -25.78 -11.69 4.68
C VAL A 211 -25.09 -12.91 4.10
N VAL A 212 -24.26 -13.58 4.90
CA VAL A 212 -23.58 -14.81 4.50
C VAL A 212 -24.34 -16.00 5.07
N THR A 213 -24.69 -16.98 4.23
CA THR A 213 -25.47 -18.17 4.64
C THR A 213 -24.84 -19.47 4.13
N THR A 214 -25.03 -20.57 4.88
CA THR A 214 -24.62 -21.92 4.45
C THR A 214 -25.58 -22.53 3.43
N ASN A 215 -26.85 -22.14 3.44
CA ASN A 215 -27.87 -22.71 2.56
C ASN A 215 -29.10 -21.78 2.43
N ASN A 216 -29.95 -22.08 1.43
CA ASN A 216 -31.32 -21.61 1.28
C ASN A 216 -31.54 -20.06 1.38
N PRO A 217 -31.13 -19.29 0.35
CA PRO A 217 -31.24 -17.83 0.36
C PRO A 217 -32.68 -17.30 0.37
N HIS A 218 -33.69 -18.14 0.17
CA HIS A 218 -35.09 -17.73 -0.02
C HIS A 218 -35.75 -17.15 1.24
N LEU A 219 -35.20 -17.40 2.43
CA LEU A 219 -35.72 -16.86 3.69
C LEU A 219 -35.19 -15.46 4.01
N ILE A 220 -34.15 -15.01 3.30
CA ILE A 220 -33.52 -13.70 3.51
C ILE A 220 -34.17 -12.69 2.54
N PRO A 221 -34.72 -11.56 3.03
CA PRO A 221 -35.29 -10.55 2.14
C PRO A 221 -34.20 -9.91 1.26
N ASN A 222 -34.53 -9.55 0.01
CA ASN A 222 -33.59 -8.89 -0.91
C ASN A 222 -33.36 -7.40 -0.57
N SER A 223 -34.21 -6.81 0.26
CA SER A 223 -34.07 -5.42 0.72
C SER A 223 -34.87 -5.17 1.99
N LEU A 224 -34.49 -4.15 2.76
CA LEU A 224 -35.22 -3.67 3.93
C LEU A 224 -35.71 -2.23 3.71
N PRO A 225 -36.94 -1.88 4.12
CA PRO A 225 -37.44 -0.53 4.01
C PRO A 225 -36.84 0.38 5.09
N TYR A 226 -36.55 1.63 4.72
CA TYR A 226 -36.19 2.72 5.61
C TYR A 226 -37.13 3.89 5.37
N TYR A 227 -37.81 4.34 6.43
CA TYR A 227 -38.74 5.46 6.37
C TYR A 227 -37.97 6.76 6.66
N LEU A 228 -37.87 7.63 5.65
CA LEU A 228 -37.30 8.96 5.80
C LEU A 228 -38.30 9.89 6.54
N PRO A 229 -37.83 10.98 7.18
CA PRO A 229 -38.69 11.91 7.92
C PRO A 229 -39.85 12.49 7.10
N ASN A 230 -39.69 12.60 5.78
CA ASN A 230 -40.71 13.08 4.84
C ASN A 230 -41.73 11.98 4.43
N ASN A 231 -41.81 10.87 5.16
CA ASN A 231 -42.61 9.68 4.85
C ASN A 231 -42.28 8.98 3.51
N THR A 232 -41.18 9.32 2.85
CA THR A 232 -40.71 8.55 1.68
C THR A 232 -40.00 7.28 2.14
N VAL A 233 -40.21 6.19 1.41
CA VAL A 233 -39.60 4.90 1.71
C VAL A 233 -38.40 4.69 0.80
N ARG A 234 -37.21 4.51 1.39
CA ARG A 234 -36.04 4.00 0.68
C ARG A 234 -35.86 2.51 0.94
N LYS A 235 -35.36 1.78 -0.06
CA LYS A 235 -35.01 0.37 0.09
C LYS A 235 -33.50 0.27 0.23
N VAL A 236 -33.03 -0.42 1.27
CA VAL A 236 -31.63 -0.80 1.45
C VAL A 236 -31.47 -2.23 0.96
N ASP A 237 -30.63 -2.42 -0.05
CA ASP A 237 -30.41 -3.73 -0.63
C ASP A 237 -29.70 -4.68 0.35
N ILE A 238 -30.11 -5.95 0.32
CA ILE A 238 -29.42 -7.04 0.99
C ILE A 238 -28.79 -7.92 -0.07
N LYS A 239 -27.46 -8.07 0.02
CA LYS A 239 -26.71 -9.02 -0.79
C LYS A 239 -26.52 -10.31 -0.01
N VAL A 240 -27.11 -11.38 -0.53
CA VAL A 240 -26.95 -12.71 0.05
C VAL A 240 -25.74 -13.40 -0.59
N VAL A 241 -24.80 -13.86 0.23
CA VAL A 241 -23.63 -14.62 -0.18
C VAL A 241 -23.77 -16.03 0.35
N VAL A 242 -23.94 -17.00 -0.54
CA VAL A 242 -23.92 -18.42 -0.15
C VAL A 242 -22.46 -18.86 -0.06
N SER A 243 -22.05 -19.35 1.11
CA SER A 243 -20.69 -19.81 1.37
C SER A 243 -20.72 -21.12 2.16
N SER A 244 -19.65 -21.89 2.10
CA SER A 244 -19.44 -23.00 3.04
C SER A 244 -19.46 -22.50 4.49
N PRO A 245 -19.76 -23.35 5.49
CA PRO A 245 -19.63 -22.98 6.90
C PRO A 245 -18.27 -22.34 7.16
N ILE A 246 -18.23 -21.31 8.02
CA ILE A 246 -16.94 -20.78 8.50
C ILE A 246 -16.21 -21.93 9.18
N SER A 247 -15.19 -22.45 8.50
CA SER A 247 -14.19 -23.26 9.16
C SER A 247 -13.28 -22.28 9.89
N THR A 248 -13.11 -22.46 11.20
CA THR A 248 -11.92 -21.96 11.87
C THR A 248 -10.72 -22.36 11.02
N PHE A 249 -9.82 -21.42 10.71
CA PHE A 249 -8.55 -21.72 10.04
C PHE A 249 -8.11 -23.10 10.46
N SER A 250 -8.03 -24.02 9.49
CA SER A 250 -7.75 -25.42 9.79
C SER A 250 -6.57 -25.46 10.77
N ASN A 251 -6.68 -26.23 11.84
CA ASN A 251 -5.60 -26.62 12.74
C ASN A 251 -4.47 -27.38 12.02
N SER A 252 -4.24 -27.10 10.73
CA SER A 252 -3.20 -27.68 9.92
C SER A 252 -1.99 -26.75 9.93
N ILE A 253 -0.95 -27.17 10.64
CA ILE A 253 0.36 -26.54 10.59
C ILE A 253 1.22 -27.29 9.58
N LYS A 254 1.98 -26.54 8.78
CA LYS A 254 2.82 -27.10 7.71
C LYS A 254 4.27 -26.70 7.91
N SER A 255 5.20 -27.42 7.29
CA SER A 255 6.59 -26.94 7.15
C SER A 255 6.58 -25.49 6.61
N GLY A 256 7.32 -24.61 7.25
CA GLY A 256 7.37 -23.17 6.93
C GLY A 256 6.42 -22.29 7.72
N SER A 257 5.59 -22.85 8.61
CA SER A 257 4.74 -22.05 9.52
C SER A 257 5.58 -21.39 10.62
N ASP A 258 5.18 -20.23 11.14
CA ASP A 258 5.81 -19.63 12.32
C ASP A 258 5.50 -20.42 13.59
N ILE A 259 6.47 -20.44 14.50
CA ILE A 259 6.30 -21.00 15.85
C ILE A 259 7.09 -20.16 16.85
N ALA A 260 6.63 -20.16 18.09
CA ALA A 260 7.33 -19.53 19.22
C ALA A 260 7.03 -20.26 20.53
N ASN A 261 7.87 -20.07 21.53
CA ASN A 261 7.50 -20.43 22.90
C ASN A 261 6.45 -19.45 23.43
N ASN A 262 5.41 -19.96 24.11
CA ASN A 262 4.31 -19.13 24.64
C ASN A 262 4.81 -18.02 25.61
N LYS A 263 5.89 -18.27 26.35
CA LYS A 263 6.47 -17.29 27.29
C LYS A 263 7.34 -16.24 26.60
N THR A 264 7.83 -16.51 25.40
CA THR A 264 8.72 -15.61 24.64
C THR A 264 8.19 -15.42 23.23
N LYS A 265 6.95 -14.91 23.11
CA LYS A 265 6.24 -14.76 21.83
C LYS A 265 7.03 -13.96 20.78
N ASP A 266 7.84 -12.99 21.21
CA ASP A 266 8.69 -12.17 20.34
C ASP A 266 9.91 -12.91 19.78
N ASN A 267 10.23 -14.09 20.33
CA ASN A 267 11.30 -14.96 19.86
C ASN A 267 10.71 -16.05 18.96
N PHE A 268 10.25 -15.65 17.77
CA PHE A 268 9.64 -16.56 16.82
C PHE A 268 10.66 -17.10 15.81
N GLY A 269 10.32 -18.24 15.23
CA GLY A 269 11.08 -18.90 14.17
C GLY A 269 10.15 -19.72 13.29
N THR A 270 10.71 -20.70 12.59
CA THR A 270 9.99 -21.49 11.60
C THR A 270 9.88 -22.96 12.02
N LEU A 271 8.71 -23.55 11.76
CA LEU A 271 8.43 -24.98 11.78
C LEU A 271 9.20 -25.65 10.64
N GLY A 272 10.28 -26.36 10.95
CA GLY A 272 11.14 -27.00 9.96
C GLY A 272 10.49 -28.19 9.29
N LEU A 273 10.38 -29.31 10.02
CA LEU A 273 9.93 -30.60 9.47
C LEU A 273 9.03 -31.35 10.44
N VAL A 274 8.11 -32.14 9.88
CA VAL A 274 7.39 -33.18 10.62
C VAL A 274 8.22 -34.46 10.60
N VAL A 275 8.55 -34.97 11.78
CA VAL A 275 9.47 -36.09 11.98
C VAL A 275 8.89 -37.12 12.93
N LYS A 276 9.51 -38.30 12.97
CA LYS A 276 9.17 -39.41 13.84
C LYS A 276 10.44 -40.04 14.44
N ALA A 277 10.33 -40.64 15.62
CA ALA A 277 11.43 -41.38 16.22
C ALA A 277 11.70 -42.67 15.43
N LYS A 278 12.97 -43.05 15.22
CA LYS A 278 13.34 -44.28 14.49
C LYS A 278 12.86 -45.57 15.18
N ASN A 279 12.75 -45.56 16.51
CA ASN A 279 12.65 -46.80 17.33
C ASN A 279 11.31 -46.98 18.07
N GLY A 280 10.18 -46.40 17.62
CA GLY A 280 8.92 -46.51 18.38
C GLY A 280 7.63 -46.36 17.59
N LYS A 281 6.48 -46.60 18.26
CA LYS A 281 5.14 -46.23 17.79
C LYS A 281 5.05 -44.71 17.72
N SER A 282 5.59 -44.13 16.65
CA SER A 282 5.93 -42.72 16.67
C SER A 282 4.71 -41.86 16.40
N LYS A 283 4.37 -41.03 17.38
CA LYS A 283 3.60 -39.82 17.14
C LYS A 283 4.43 -38.89 16.26
N ASN A 284 3.77 -38.10 15.43
CA ASN A 284 4.41 -37.03 14.68
C ASN A 284 4.93 -35.99 15.67
N MET A 285 6.18 -35.60 15.47
CA MET A 285 6.83 -34.49 16.15
C MET A 285 7.19 -33.43 15.13
N VAL A 286 7.46 -32.23 15.60
CA VAL A 286 7.99 -31.14 14.78
C VAL A 286 9.45 -30.88 15.16
N LEU A 287 10.30 -30.73 14.15
CA LEU A 287 11.69 -30.31 14.26
C LEU A 287 11.81 -28.82 13.95
N THR A 288 12.55 -28.10 14.79
CA THR A 288 12.95 -26.69 14.60
C THR A 288 14.30 -26.44 15.30
N CYS A 289 14.79 -25.19 15.32
CA CYS A 289 15.94 -24.80 16.13
C CYS A 289 15.56 -24.64 17.61
N TYR A 290 16.43 -25.04 18.52
CA TYR A 290 16.15 -24.96 19.96
C TYR A 290 16.07 -23.51 20.45
N HIS A 291 16.94 -22.62 19.93
CA HIS A 291 16.89 -21.20 20.31
C HIS A 291 15.58 -20.48 19.95
N VAL A 292 14.74 -21.05 19.08
CA VAL A 292 13.42 -20.50 18.73
C VAL A 292 12.38 -20.80 19.81
N VAL A 293 12.50 -21.96 20.46
CA VAL A 293 11.46 -22.50 21.35
C VAL A 293 11.89 -22.55 22.82
N ILE A 294 13.06 -21.97 23.11
CA ILE A 294 13.57 -21.85 24.46
C ILE A 294 12.76 -20.82 25.27
N ASP A 295 12.50 -21.13 26.54
CA ASP A 295 11.88 -20.18 27.48
C ASP A 295 12.96 -19.38 28.25
N GLU A 296 12.56 -18.32 28.94
CA GLU A 296 13.47 -17.44 29.69
C GLU A 296 14.23 -18.10 30.86
N ASN A 297 13.77 -19.27 31.33
CA ASN A 297 14.30 -20.03 32.46
C ASN A 297 15.14 -21.24 32.04
N HIS A 298 15.20 -21.57 30.75
CA HIS A 298 16.03 -22.68 30.28
C HIS A 298 17.51 -22.32 30.30
N ASN A 299 18.32 -23.30 30.69
CA ASN A 299 19.75 -23.27 30.46
C ASN A 299 20.05 -23.91 29.10
N TYR A 300 20.72 -23.19 28.22
CA TYR A 300 21.12 -23.76 26.93
C TYR A 300 22.11 -24.93 27.04
N GLN A 301 22.82 -25.05 28.16
CA GLN A 301 23.78 -26.14 28.40
C GLN A 301 23.10 -27.41 28.94
N GLU A 302 21.92 -27.27 29.56
CA GLU A 302 21.22 -28.36 30.24
C GLU A 302 19.72 -28.28 29.92
N PHE A 303 19.23 -29.21 29.11
CA PHE A 303 17.81 -29.31 28.82
C PHE A 303 17.06 -29.85 30.05
N ASP A 304 16.18 -29.02 30.63
CA ASP A 304 15.31 -29.43 31.73
C ASP A 304 13.91 -29.81 31.21
N TYR A 305 13.62 -31.12 31.19
CA TYR A 305 12.32 -31.67 30.80
C TYR A 305 11.17 -31.17 31.67
N GLN A 306 11.42 -30.71 32.91
CA GLN A 306 10.39 -30.20 33.80
C GLN A 306 9.86 -28.83 33.35
N ILE A 307 10.63 -28.11 32.52
CA ILE A 307 10.30 -26.79 31.97
C ILE A 307 9.80 -26.93 30.52
N ALA A 308 9.15 -28.04 30.17
CA ALA A 308 8.55 -28.26 28.85
C ALA A 308 7.50 -27.18 28.52
N GLY A 309 7.95 -26.12 27.83
CA GLY A 309 7.12 -24.98 27.45
C GLY A 309 6.07 -25.33 26.41
N GLU A 310 4.93 -24.63 26.50
CA GLU A 310 3.92 -24.66 25.44
C GLU A 310 4.44 -23.93 24.21
N ILE A 311 4.32 -24.56 23.05
CA ILE A 311 4.70 -23.98 21.77
C ILE A 311 3.42 -23.52 21.07
N ILE A 312 3.47 -22.30 20.56
CA ILE A 312 2.36 -21.66 19.87
C ILE A 312 2.69 -21.43 18.40
N HIS A 313 1.65 -21.39 17.57
CA HIS A 313 1.64 -20.74 16.26
C HIS A 313 1.14 -19.30 16.46
N PRO A 314 2.00 -18.28 16.32
CA PRO A 314 1.61 -16.91 16.63
C PRO A 314 0.68 -16.34 15.55
N HIS A 315 -0.62 -16.31 15.85
CA HIS A 315 -1.63 -15.62 15.06
C HIS A 315 -2.25 -14.50 15.90
N GLY A 316 -1.88 -13.25 15.60
CA GLY A 316 -2.31 -12.09 16.38
C GLY A 316 -1.78 -12.12 17.83
N ASP A 317 -2.54 -11.54 18.75
CA ASP A 317 -2.11 -11.36 20.15
C ASP A 317 -2.23 -12.66 21.00
N GLU A 318 -3.14 -13.57 20.62
CA GLU A 318 -3.49 -14.71 21.48
C GLU A 318 -2.64 -15.96 21.22
N GLY A 319 -2.26 -16.27 19.98
CA GLY A 319 -1.44 -17.44 19.63
C GLY A 319 -2.16 -18.78 19.89
N VAL A 320 -2.03 -19.75 18.99
CA VAL A 320 -2.66 -21.07 19.15
C VAL A 320 -1.63 -22.06 19.67
N VAL A 321 -1.89 -22.71 20.80
CA VAL A 321 -1.01 -23.79 21.31
C VAL A 321 -1.07 -24.96 20.34
N ILE A 322 0.09 -25.33 19.78
CA ILE A 322 0.23 -26.43 18.82
C ILE A 322 0.86 -27.67 19.43
N GLY A 323 1.50 -27.54 20.58
CA GLY A 323 2.23 -28.63 21.20
C GLY A 323 3.08 -28.22 22.38
N LYS A 324 3.94 -29.13 22.82
CA LYS A 324 4.88 -28.93 23.93
C LYS A 324 6.29 -29.31 23.51
N LEU A 325 7.26 -28.55 23.99
CA LEU A 325 8.67 -28.87 23.82
C LEU A 325 8.97 -30.24 24.46
N ASN A 326 9.40 -31.20 23.64
CA ASN A 326 9.68 -32.57 24.07
C ASN A 326 11.18 -32.79 24.31
N PHE A 327 12.02 -32.17 23.49
CA PHE A 327 13.47 -32.28 23.59
C PHE A 327 14.13 -31.03 22.99
N GLY A 328 15.25 -30.61 23.57
CA GLY A 328 16.09 -29.55 23.02
C GLY A 328 17.56 -29.92 23.20
N ILE A 329 18.38 -29.64 22.19
CA ILE A 329 19.83 -29.82 22.26
C ILE A 329 20.52 -28.66 21.56
N ARG A 330 21.54 -28.11 22.22
CA ARG A 330 22.49 -27.17 21.64
C ARG A 330 23.90 -27.65 21.98
N ASN A 331 24.69 -27.98 20.97
CA ASN A 331 26.12 -28.26 21.11
C ASN A 331 26.88 -27.50 20.01
N ASN A 332 28.13 -27.88 19.74
CA ASN A 332 28.94 -27.25 18.70
C ASN A 332 28.61 -27.72 17.28
N GLU A 333 27.67 -28.65 17.09
CA GLU A 333 27.29 -29.17 15.76
C GLU A 333 25.82 -28.90 15.42
N ILE A 334 24.94 -28.90 16.42
CA ILE A 334 23.50 -28.75 16.24
C ILE A 334 22.87 -27.80 17.26
N ASP A 335 21.79 -27.18 16.83
CA ASP A 335 20.84 -26.38 17.61
C ASP A 335 19.45 -26.79 17.13
N ALA A 336 18.84 -27.73 17.85
CA ALA A 336 17.64 -28.43 17.39
C ALA A 336 16.70 -28.79 18.55
N ALA A 337 15.40 -28.68 18.29
CA ALA A 337 14.35 -29.06 19.22
C ALA A 337 13.28 -29.93 18.55
N LEU A 338 12.72 -30.84 19.35
CA LEU A 338 11.57 -31.67 18.99
C LEU A 338 10.36 -31.23 19.80
N ILE A 339 9.24 -31.01 19.12
CA ILE A 339 7.98 -30.58 19.71
C ILE A 339 6.97 -31.71 19.53
N SER A 340 6.38 -32.16 20.64
CA SER A 340 5.22 -33.06 20.58
C SER A 340 3.99 -32.27 20.21
N ILE A 341 3.36 -32.63 19.09
CA ILE A 341 2.19 -31.93 18.57
C ILE A 341 0.92 -32.43 19.26
N ASP A 342 -0.01 -31.50 19.53
CA ASP A 342 -1.33 -31.85 20.03
C ASP A 342 -2.05 -32.75 19.00
N PRO A 343 -2.64 -33.89 19.41
CA PRO A 343 -3.30 -34.81 18.49
C PRO A 343 -4.41 -34.20 17.62
N ASN A 344 -4.97 -33.06 18.01
CA ASN A 344 -6.01 -32.35 17.25
C ASN A 344 -5.46 -31.40 16.17
N ILE A 345 -4.12 -31.27 16.09
CA ILE A 345 -3.43 -30.46 15.11
C ILE A 345 -2.95 -31.39 13.97
N THR A 346 -3.40 -31.10 12.76
CA THR A 346 -2.94 -31.80 11.57
C THR A 346 -1.58 -31.24 11.16
N THR A 347 -0.62 -32.11 10.87
CA THR A 347 0.73 -31.71 10.43
C THR A 347 1.04 -32.26 9.07
N SER A 348 1.72 -31.51 8.20
CA SER A 348 2.25 -32.05 6.95
C SER A 348 3.61 -31.51 6.56
N ASN A 349 4.37 -32.34 5.85
CA ASN A 349 5.63 -31.99 5.19
C ASN A 349 5.40 -31.40 3.78
N VAL A 350 4.28 -30.70 3.60
CA VAL A 350 3.94 -30.01 2.34
C VAL A 350 4.26 -28.54 2.49
N ASN A 351 4.99 -28.00 1.52
CA ASN A 351 5.35 -26.58 1.46
C ASN A 351 4.94 -25.95 0.13
N GLU A 352 5.31 -24.69 -0.10
CA GLU A 352 4.99 -23.97 -1.33
C GLU A 352 5.69 -24.52 -2.59
N PHE A 353 6.73 -25.34 -2.42
CA PHE A 353 7.47 -26.01 -3.49
C PHE A 353 7.00 -27.46 -3.73
N GLY A 354 6.12 -27.99 -2.87
CA GLY A 354 5.58 -29.35 -2.96
C GLY A 354 5.77 -30.18 -1.69
N GLU A 355 5.64 -31.49 -1.82
CA GLU A 355 5.88 -32.43 -0.72
C GLU A 355 7.38 -32.67 -0.54
N ILE A 356 7.85 -32.60 0.70
CA ILE A 356 9.22 -32.92 1.08
C ILE A 356 9.38 -34.45 1.04
N SER A 357 10.19 -34.93 0.10
CA SER A 357 10.25 -36.36 -0.23
C SER A 357 11.19 -37.15 0.68
N THR A 358 12.41 -36.65 0.88
CA THR A 358 13.50 -37.36 1.56
C THR A 358 14.53 -36.37 2.13
N ILE A 359 15.55 -36.89 2.83
CA ILE A 359 16.76 -36.12 3.18
C ILE A 359 17.87 -36.40 2.16
N ARG A 360 18.78 -35.45 1.98
CA ARG A 360 19.99 -35.57 1.17
C ARG A 360 21.19 -35.07 1.96
N THR A 361 22.23 -35.90 2.03
CA THR A 361 23.56 -35.45 2.44
C THR A 361 24.29 -34.92 1.22
N ILE A 362 24.91 -33.74 1.32
CA ILE A 362 25.78 -33.21 0.28
C ILE A 362 27.15 -33.87 0.41
N ALA A 363 27.60 -34.56 -0.63
CA ALA A 363 28.90 -35.20 -0.62
C ALA A 363 30.03 -34.15 -0.71
N TYR A 364 31.23 -34.50 -0.22
CA TYR A 364 32.35 -33.57 -0.15
C TYR A 364 32.73 -33.03 -1.55
N GLU A 365 32.69 -33.89 -2.56
CA GLU A 365 32.96 -33.60 -3.96
C GLU A 365 31.96 -32.63 -4.60
N GLU A 366 30.73 -32.54 -4.09
CA GLU A 366 29.68 -31.65 -4.63
C GLU A 366 29.81 -30.20 -4.14
N ARG A 367 30.78 -29.90 -3.27
CA ARG A 367 30.95 -28.57 -2.67
C ARG A 367 31.21 -27.44 -3.68
N TYR A 368 31.63 -27.78 -4.90
CA TYR A 368 31.88 -26.82 -6.00
C TYR A 368 30.78 -26.83 -7.06
N SER A 369 29.71 -27.61 -6.88
CA SER A 369 28.70 -27.84 -7.91
C SER A 369 27.60 -26.78 -7.97
N ASN A 370 27.74 -25.66 -7.24
CA ASN A 370 26.74 -24.59 -7.16
C ASN A 370 25.31 -25.15 -6.95
N ILE A 371 25.16 -26.01 -5.94
CA ILE A 371 23.88 -26.68 -5.67
C ILE A 371 22.83 -25.61 -5.40
N LYS A 372 21.79 -25.56 -6.24
CA LYS A 372 20.65 -24.67 -6.06
C LYS A 372 19.77 -25.17 -4.94
N VAL A 373 19.35 -24.25 -4.09
CA VAL A 373 18.59 -24.55 -2.88
C VAL A 373 17.44 -23.57 -2.69
N MET A 374 16.44 -24.00 -1.93
CA MET A 374 15.26 -23.23 -1.55
C MET A 374 15.09 -23.26 -0.04
N VAL A 375 14.73 -22.14 0.58
CA VAL A 375 14.42 -22.06 2.01
C VAL A 375 12.93 -21.94 2.22
N ASN A 376 12.34 -22.91 2.93
CA ASN A 376 10.94 -22.88 3.32
C ASN A 376 10.76 -22.19 4.68
N GLY A 377 10.99 -20.87 4.71
CA GLY A 377 10.86 -20.02 5.90
C GLY A 377 9.48 -19.38 6.04
N TYR A 378 9.12 -19.03 7.29
CA TYR A 378 7.93 -18.24 7.59
C TYR A 378 7.98 -16.86 6.92
N ASN A 379 9.15 -16.21 6.89
CA ASN A 379 9.25 -14.84 6.45
C ASN A 379 9.07 -14.75 4.93
N LYS A 380 7.87 -14.34 4.50
CA LYS A 380 7.52 -14.19 3.08
C LYS A 380 8.15 -12.96 2.42
N ARG A 381 8.88 -12.12 3.16
CA ARG A 381 9.44 -10.85 2.64
C ARG A 381 10.72 -11.03 1.82
N SER A 382 11.33 -12.22 1.80
CA SER A 382 12.48 -12.49 0.93
C SER A 382 12.00 -12.68 -0.51
N ASN A 383 12.26 -11.72 -1.39
CA ASN A 383 12.04 -11.88 -2.84
C ASN A 383 12.85 -13.05 -3.44
N SER A 384 13.85 -13.57 -2.73
CA SER A 384 14.66 -14.73 -3.13
C SER A 384 14.73 -15.77 -2.01
N LYS A 385 13.74 -16.66 -1.92
CA LYS A 385 13.86 -17.92 -1.16
C LYS A 385 14.79 -18.94 -1.83
N LYS A 386 15.39 -18.57 -2.97
CA LYS A 386 16.29 -19.39 -3.79
C LYS A 386 17.71 -18.91 -3.60
N GLY A 387 18.64 -19.84 -3.41
CA GLY A 387 20.06 -19.54 -3.34
C GLY A 387 20.92 -20.69 -3.85
N ILE A 388 22.21 -20.58 -3.59
CA ILE A 388 23.26 -21.51 -4.02
C ILE A 388 24.11 -21.85 -2.79
N VAL A 389 24.41 -23.13 -2.60
CA VAL A 389 25.41 -23.57 -1.62
C VAL A 389 26.78 -23.03 -2.02
N ARG A 390 27.36 -22.18 -1.17
CA ARG A 390 28.66 -21.53 -1.41
C ARG A 390 29.83 -22.32 -0.82
N SER A 391 29.62 -22.91 0.35
CA SER A 391 30.64 -23.71 1.02
C SER A 391 30.01 -24.67 2.02
N LEU A 392 30.77 -25.72 2.37
CA LEU A 392 30.43 -26.71 3.40
C LEU A 392 31.47 -26.63 4.52
N TYR A 393 31.16 -27.23 5.67
CA TYR A 393 32.05 -27.34 6.83
C TYR A 393 32.47 -25.98 7.41
N ASN A 394 31.58 -24.99 7.32
CA ASN A 394 31.83 -23.67 7.88
C ASN A 394 31.68 -23.71 9.41
N SER A 395 32.38 -22.80 10.08
CA SER A 395 32.16 -22.53 11.50
C SER A 395 31.69 -21.08 11.64
N ALA A 396 30.70 -20.84 12.50
CA ALA A 396 30.14 -19.51 12.71
C ALA A 396 29.78 -19.31 14.19
N THR A 397 30.06 -18.12 14.71
CA THR A 397 29.60 -17.70 16.04
C THR A 397 28.26 -16.98 15.91
N ILE A 398 27.22 -17.56 16.50
CA ILE A 398 25.86 -17.02 16.52
C ILE A 398 25.63 -16.33 17.86
N ASN A 399 25.11 -15.09 17.82
CA ASN A 399 24.76 -14.33 19.01
C ASN A 399 23.29 -14.58 19.37
N TYR A 400 23.05 -15.58 20.21
CA TYR A 400 21.70 -15.93 20.65
C TYR A 400 21.14 -14.92 21.63
N LYS A 401 19.89 -14.51 21.42
CA LYS A 401 19.17 -13.68 22.40
C LYS A 401 18.76 -14.57 23.57
N ILE A 402 19.25 -14.25 24.76
CA ILE A 402 18.87 -14.91 26.01
C ILE A 402 17.90 -14.00 26.80
N SER A 403 17.40 -14.46 27.93
CA SER A 403 16.51 -13.67 28.79
C SER A 403 17.14 -12.31 29.17
N ASN A 404 16.28 -11.31 29.41
CA ASN A 404 16.68 -9.93 29.70
C ASN A 404 17.48 -9.22 28.59
N ASN A 405 17.21 -9.54 27.31
CA ASN A 405 17.86 -8.92 26.13
C ASN A 405 19.39 -9.07 26.08
N LYS A 406 19.97 -9.97 26.88
CA LYS A 406 21.39 -10.30 26.77
C LYS A 406 21.63 -11.14 25.51
N LYS A 407 22.86 -11.12 25.01
CA LYS A 407 23.29 -11.97 23.90
C LYS A 407 24.39 -12.91 24.37
N GLU A 408 24.27 -14.18 24.04
CA GLU A 408 25.29 -15.20 24.29
C GLU A 408 25.90 -15.62 22.95
N PRO A 409 27.21 -15.40 22.73
CA PRO A 409 27.89 -15.93 21.55
C PRO A 409 28.07 -17.44 21.70
N TRP A 410 27.80 -18.18 20.63
CA TRP A 410 27.98 -19.62 20.59
C TRP A 410 28.52 -20.06 19.24
N GLU A 411 29.55 -20.90 19.26
CA GLU A 411 30.18 -21.40 18.05
C GLU A 411 29.51 -22.70 17.56
N LEU A 412 29.07 -22.68 16.32
CA LEU A 412 28.60 -23.86 15.60
C LEU A 412 29.55 -24.19 14.45
N ASN A 413 29.83 -25.48 14.31
CA ASN A 413 30.72 -26.05 13.33
C ASN A 413 29.92 -26.86 12.29
N ASN A 414 30.60 -27.24 11.21
CA ASN A 414 30.05 -28.11 10.16
C ASN A 414 28.82 -27.54 9.44
N LEU A 415 28.71 -26.22 9.32
CA LEU A 415 27.58 -25.53 8.71
C LEU A 415 27.68 -25.47 7.18
N ILE A 416 26.51 -25.43 6.54
CA ILE A 416 26.32 -25.14 5.12
C ILE A 416 26.14 -23.61 4.99
N ALA A 417 26.95 -22.95 4.16
CA ALA A 417 26.77 -21.53 3.84
C ALA A 417 26.08 -21.38 2.50
N ILE A 418 25.07 -20.50 2.45
CA ILE A 418 24.18 -20.31 1.31
C ILE A 418 24.04 -18.81 1.05
N SER A 419 24.01 -18.40 -0.21
CA SER A 419 23.65 -17.03 -0.60
C SER A 419 22.84 -17.05 -1.89
N ASP A 420 22.24 -15.92 -2.25
CA ASP A 420 21.71 -15.72 -3.60
C ASP A 420 22.85 -15.59 -4.64
N GLU A 421 22.48 -15.39 -5.90
CA GLU A 421 23.44 -15.20 -7.01
C GLU A 421 24.32 -13.96 -6.81
N GLU A 422 23.82 -12.92 -6.13
CA GLU A 422 24.52 -11.67 -5.83
C GLU A 422 25.44 -11.76 -4.60
N GLY A 423 25.43 -12.87 -3.87
CA GLY A 423 26.22 -13.04 -2.65
C GLY A 423 25.56 -12.47 -1.39
N LYS A 424 24.22 -12.32 -1.39
CA LYS A 424 23.44 -11.87 -0.23
C LYS A 424 22.74 -13.04 0.46
N SER A 425 22.45 -12.86 1.75
CA SER A 425 21.68 -13.84 2.51
C SER A 425 20.27 -13.98 1.92
N ILE A 426 19.78 -15.22 1.89
CA ILE A 426 18.43 -15.57 1.43
C ILE A 426 17.44 -15.73 2.59
N THR A 427 17.85 -15.37 3.81
CA THR A 427 17.04 -15.50 5.04
C THR A 427 17.11 -14.24 5.88
N PHE A 428 16.09 -14.06 6.72
CA PHE A 428 15.99 -12.96 7.68
C PHE A 428 15.74 -13.50 9.10
N GLY A 429 15.73 -12.60 10.08
CA GLY A 429 15.25 -12.93 11.42
C GLY A 429 13.85 -13.55 11.36
N GLY A 430 13.66 -14.66 12.08
CA GLY A 430 12.44 -15.47 12.06
C GLY A 430 12.49 -16.71 11.14
N ASP A 431 13.49 -16.83 10.26
CA ASP A 431 13.64 -18.02 9.41
C ASP A 431 14.45 -19.15 10.09
N SER A 432 14.93 -18.95 11.32
CA SER A 432 15.57 -20.02 12.09
C SER A 432 14.64 -21.23 12.23
N GLY A 433 15.18 -22.44 11.99
CA GLY A 433 14.42 -23.68 11.94
C GLY A 433 13.84 -24.01 10.56
N ALA A 434 13.86 -23.08 9.60
CA ALA A 434 13.32 -23.32 8.25
C ALA A 434 14.08 -24.43 7.52
N ALA A 435 13.34 -25.29 6.81
CA ALA A 435 13.95 -26.35 6.01
C ALA A 435 14.65 -25.76 4.78
N VAL A 436 15.88 -26.21 4.53
CA VAL A 436 16.62 -25.96 3.30
C VAL A 436 16.47 -27.18 2.38
N LEU A 437 15.99 -26.95 1.17
CA LEU A 437 15.62 -27.96 0.19
C LEU A 437 16.49 -27.82 -1.06
N ASP A 438 16.80 -28.92 -1.73
CA ASP A 438 17.34 -28.87 -3.09
C ASP A 438 16.23 -28.78 -4.16
N GLU A 439 16.60 -28.74 -5.44
CA GLU A 439 15.66 -28.67 -6.57
C GLU A 439 14.72 -29.90 -6.68
N GLN A 440 15.00 -30.99 -5.96
CA GLN A 440 14.16 -32.20 -5.91
C GLN A 440 13.33 -32.28 -4.61
N ASN A 441 13.19 -31.16 -3.88
CA ASN A 441 12.50 -31.09 -2.59
C ASN A 441 13.05 -32.08 -1.55
N ARG A 442 14.36 -32.36 -1.60
CA ARG A 442 15.05 -33.15 -0.57
C ARG A 442 15.66 -32.19 0.44
N VAL A 443 15.48 -32.48 1.73
CA VAL A 443 16.05 -31.63 2.78
C VAL A 443 17.55 -31.84 2.87
N ILE A 444 18.31 -30.75 2.88
CA ILE A 444 19.77 -30.78 3.09
C ILE A 444 20.16 -30.22 4.47
N GLY A 445 19.32 -29.37 5.06
CA GLY A 445 19.59 -28.75 6.35
C GLY A 445 18.42 -27.96 6.92
N ILE A 446 18.62 -27.36 8.09
CA ILE A 446 17.73 -26.34 8.66
C ILE A 446 18.52 -25.05 8.89
N VAL A 447 17.90 -23.90 8.62
CA VAL A 447 18.50 -22.57 8.84
C VAL A 447 18.71 -22.36 10.34
N VAL A 448 19.89 -21.89 10.74
CA VAL A 448 20.18 -21.57 12.15
C VAL A 448 20.49 -20.08 12.38
N GLY A 449 20.90 -19.38 11.33
CA GLY A 449 21.18 -17.95 11.38
C GLY A 449 21.77 -17.44 10.07
N GLY A 450 22.12 -16.16 10.03
CA GLY A 450 22.72 -15.54 8.86
C GLY A 450 23.21 -14.12 9.15
N ASN A 451 23.93 -13.55 8.19
CA ASN A 451 24.32 -12.14 8.18
C ASN A 451 23.81 -11.47 6.89
N SER A 452 24.38 -10.33 6.48
CA SER A 452 23.97 -9.66 5.23
C SER A 452 24.32 -10.44 3.96
N GLU A 453 25.29 -11.34 4.03
CA GLU A 453 25.87 -12.03 2.87
C GLU A 453 25.51 -13.53 2.82
N LEU A 454 25.48 -14.18 3.97
CA LEU A 454 25.36 -15.63 4.08
C LEU A 454 24.22 -16.04 5.01
N THR A 455 23.46 -17.02 4.56
CA THR A 455 22.60 -17.88 5.37
C THR A 455 23.41 -19.10 5.81
N TYR A 456 23.33 -19.46 7.07
CA TYR A 456 23.92 -20.68 7.61
C TYR A 456 22.85 -21.72 7.97
N ALA A 457 23.10 -22.95 7.56
CA ALA A 457 22.23 -24.09 7.86
C ALA A 457 23.00 -25.27 8.47
N ILE A 458 22.36 -25.95 9.42
CA ILE A 458 22.87 -27.18 10.03
C ILE A 458 22.52 -28.34 9.09
N PRO A 459 23.49 -29.20 8.70
CA PRO A 459 23.20 -30.38 7.87
C PRO A 459 22.16 -31.30 8.51
N ILE A 460 21.14 -31.67 7.75
CA ILE A 460 19.99 -32.41 8.28
C ILE A 460 20.39 -33.81 8.77
N ALA A 461 21.38 -34.43 8.12
CA ALA A 461 21.90 -35.74 8.48
C ALA A 461 22.49 -35.75 9.90
N THR A 462 23.19 -34.67 10.29
CA THR A 462 23.76 -34.52 11.64
C THR A 462 22.65 -34.54 12.69
N ILE A 463 21.59 -33.76 12.47
CA ILE A 463 20.42 -33.70 13.37
C ILE A 463 19.72 -35.06 13.45
N PHE A 464 19.46 -35.69 12.31
CA PHE A 464 18.74 -36.98 12.25
C PHE A 464 19.50 -38.11 12.94
N ASN A 465 20.83 -38.08 12.86
CA ASN A 465 21.69 -39.05 13.52
C ASN A 465 21.76 -38.82 15.03
N GLN A 466 22.01 -37.58 15.48
CA GLN A 466 22.11 -37.26 16.90
C GLN A 466 20.77 -37.44 17.64
N LEU A 467 19.65 -37.09 17.00
CA LEU A 467 18.31 -37.20 17.61
C LEU A 467 17.62 -38.55 17.38
N ASN A 468 18.21 -39.44 16.56
CA ASN A 468 17.63 -40.73 16.20
C ASN A 468 16.19 -40.63 15.62
N ILE A 469 16.00 -39.69 14.68
CA ILE A 469 14.70 -39.39 14.03
C ILE A 469 14.71 -39.64 12.51
N THR A 470 13.54 -39.76 11.91
CA THR A 470 13.29 -39.85 10.45
C THR A 470 12.16 -38.90 10.04
N LEU A 471 12.05 -38.61 8.74
CA LEU A 471 10.89 -37.89 8.20
C LEU A 471 9.61 -38.70 8.45
N SER A 472 8.54 -38.01 8.82
CA SER A 472 7.23 -38.60 9.12
C SER A 472 6.63 -39.29 7.91
#